data_AF-A0A177B7Z8-F1
#
_entry.id   AF-A0A177B7Z8-F1
#
_cell.length_a   1.000
_cell.length_b   1.000
_cell.length_c   1.000
_cell.angle_alpha   90.00
_cell.angle_beta   90.00
_cell.angle_gamma   90.00
#
_symmetry.space_group_name_H-M   'P 1'
#
loop_
_entity.id
_entity.type
_entity.pdbx_description
1 polymer ?
#
loop_
_entity_poly.entity_id
_entity_poly.type
_entity_poly.pdbx_seq_one_letter_code
_entity_poly.pdbx_strand_id
1 'polypeptide(L)'
;MKSTLTYFIIFLFINAMNSIGFKSLKHASLIDMVNQTKFIAVKHNVTTEDGYIIEIHQISKLDNKKNKRVIFVQHGLLCSSDIWLDNGPNSALAYVMAENGYNVFLGNVRGNTYGRHHINISTGDSEFWNFT
;
A
#
# COMPACT_ATOMS: atom_id res chain seq x y z
N MET A 1 -38.11 10.82 -28.06
CA MET A 1 -37.28 11.93 -27.54
C MET A 1 -36.51 11.60 -26.26
N LYS A 2 -37.08 10.89 -25.27
CA LYS A 2 -36.34 10.56 -24.02
C LYS A 2 -35.18 9.57 -24.20
N SER A 3 -35.28 8.62 -25.13
CA SER A 3 -34.25 7.60 -25.38
C SER A 3 -32.98 8.18 -26.01
N THR A 4 -33.11 9.05 -27.01
CA THR A 4 -31.97 9.64 -27.74
C THR A 4 -31.06 10.48 -26.85
N LEU A 5 -31.65 11.21 -25.89
CA LEU A 5 -30.89 12.02 -24.94
C LEU A 5 -30.06 11.15 -23.98
N THR A 6 -30.60 10.01 -23.54
CA THR A 6 -29.87 9.06 -22.69
C THR A 6 -28.66 8.47 -23.41
N TYR A 7 -28.81 8.07 -24.68
CA TYR A 7 -27.66 7.56 -25.46
C TYR A 7 -26.59 8.61 -25.69
N PHE A 8 -26.98 9.87 -25.90
CA PHE A 8 -26.04 10.97 -26.07
C PHE A 8 -25.23 11.26 -24.80
N ILE A 9 -25.88 11.22 -23.63
CA ILE A 9 -25.20 11.39 -22.33
C ILE A 9 -24.24 10.23 -22.06
N ILE A 10 -24.64 8.98 -22.31
CA ILE A 10 -23.76 7.81 -22.15
C ILE A 10 -22.55 7.91 -23.11
N PHE A 11 -22.77 8.32 -24.36
CA PHE A 11 -21.70 8.51 -25.32
C PHE A 11 -20.72 9.62 -24.90
N LEU A 12 -21.20 10.75 -24.39
CA LEU A 12 -20.35 11.80 -23.84
C LEU A 12 -19.56 11.32 -22.63
N PHE A 13 -20.18 10.54 -21.74
CA PHE A 13 -19.51 9.98 -20.56
C PHE A 13 -18.39 9.01 -20.96
N ILE A 14 -18.64 8.10 -21.91
CA ILE A 14 -17.65 7.15 -22.41
C ILE A 14 -16.48 7.89 -23.09
N ASN A 15 -16.76 8.90 -23.92
CA ASN A 15 -15.70 9.67 -24.57
C ASN A 15 -14.90 10.53 -23.57
N ALA A 16 -15.56 11.08 -22.54
CA ALA A 16 -14.88 11.75 -21.43
C ALA A 16 -13.96 10.78 -20.68
N MET A 17 -14.43 9.57 -20.34
CA MET A 17 -13.61 8.54 -19.69
C MET A 17 -12.40 8.13 -20.56
N ASN A 18 -12.58 8.01 -21.87
CA ASN A 18 -11.50 7.69 -22.80
C ASN A 18 -10.50 8.86 -22.94
N SER A 19 -10.98 10.10 -22.97
CA SER A 19 -10.16 11.32 -23.02
C SER A 19 -9.33 11.53 -21.75
N ILE A 20 -9.82 11.07 -20.60
CA ILE A 20 -9.09 11.12 -19.32
C ILE A 20 -7.92 10.11 -19.31
N GLY A 21 -7.81 9.25 -20.33
CA GLY A 21 -6.71 8.31 -20.42
C GLY A 21 -6.74 7.32 -19.27
N PHE A 22 -7.93 6.78 -18.94
CA PHE A 22 -8.11 5.61 -18.08
C PHE A 22 -7.49 4.39 -18.79
N LYS A 23 -6.16 4.40 -18.94
CA LYS A 23 -5.35 3.21 -19.18
C LYS A 23 -5.70 2.27 -18.06
N SER A 24 -5.89 0.98 -18.38
CA SER A 24 -5.93 -0.09 -17.39
C SER A 24 -4.87 0.20 -16.33
N LEU A 25 -5.32 0.58 -15.13
CA LEU A 25 -4.45 0.84 -14.00
C LEU A 25 -3.79 -0.50 -13.69
N LYS A 26 -2.60 -0.74 -14.25
CA LYS A 26 -1.66 -1.62 -13.56
C LYS A 26 -1.53 -1.00 -12.18
N HIS A 27 -2.21 -1.59 -11.19
CA HIS A 27 -2.07 -1.15 -9.80
C HIS A 27 -0.59 -1.31 -9.48
N ALA A 28 0.12 -0.20 -9.46
CA ALA A 28 1.51 -0.16 -9.05
C ALA A 28 1.53 -0.67 -7.60
N SER A 29 2.45 -1.57 -7.27
CA SER A 29 2.61 -1.97 -5.88
C SER A 29 3.02 -0.75 -5.04
N LEU A 30 2.79 -0.78 -3.73
CA LEU A 30 3.26 0.27 -2.82
C LEU A 30 4.77 0.53 -3.03
N ILE A 31 5.54 -0.53 -3.25
CA ILE A 31 6.97 -0.46 -3.55
C ILE A 31 7.22 0.34 -4.84
N ASP A 32 6.50 0.05 -5.91
CA ASP A 32 6.64 0.76 -7.19
C ASP A 32 6.27 2.24 -7.05
N MET A 33 5.21 2.56 -6.30
CA MET A 33 4.80 3.94 -6.06
C MET A 33 5.87 4.73 -5.32
N VAL A 34 6.45 4.15 -4.26
CA VAL A 34 7.52 4.82 -3.49
C VAL A 34 8.78 4.99 -4.34
N ASN A 35 9.17 3.97 -5.10
CA ASN A 35 10.39 3.99 -5.90
C ASN A 35 10.33 4.95 -7.11
N GLN A 36 9.15 5.48 -7.47
CA GLN A 36 9.00 6.58 -8.44
C GLN A 36 9.36 7.95 -7.86
N THR A 37 9.66 8.01 -6.56
CA THR A 37 10.03 9.23 -5.84
C THR A 37 11.55 9.24 -5.56
N LYS A 38 12.02 10.16 -4.71
CA LYS A 38 13.41 10.18 -4.19
C LYS A 38 13.67 9.17 -3.05
N PHE A 39 12.67 8.38 -2.67
CA PHE A 39 12.75 7.40 -1.60
C PHE A 39 12.86 5.97 -2.17
N ILE A 40 13.35 5.07 -1.34
CA ILE A 40 13.40 3.62 -1.60
C ILE A 40 12.42 2.94 -0.67
N ALA A 41 11.63 2.01 -1.21
CA ALA A 41 10.88 1.03 -0.45
C ALA A 41 11.46 -0.38 -0.60
N VAL A 42 11.51 -1.10 0.52
CA VAL A 42 11.86 -2.52 0.59
C VAL A 42 10.76 -3.26 1.33
N LYS A 43 10.37 -4.44 0.85
CA LYS A 43 9.44 -5.32 1.55
C LYS A 43 10.21 -6.38 2.36
N HIS A 44 9.70 -6.69 3.55
CA HIS A 44 10.21 -7.74 4.42
C HIS A 44 9.05 -8.66 4.80
N ASN A 45 9.17 -9.96 4.53
CA ASN A 45 8.17 -10.92 4.97
C ASN A 45 8.59 -11.48 6.34
N VAL A 46 7.71 -11.36 7.32
CA VAL A 46 7.90 -11.88 8.67
C VAL A 46 6.89 -12.99 8.90
N THR A 47 7.36 -14.16 9.32
CA THR A 47 6.48 -15.28 9.70
C THR A 47 6.27 -15.26 11.20
N THR A 48 5.02 -15.22 11.65
CA THR A 48 4.65 -15.33 13.07
C THR A 48 4.78 -16.76 13.56
N GLU A 49 4.84 -16.96 14.88
CA GLU A 49 4.98 -18.30 15.50
C GLU A 49 3.85 -19.26 15.08
N ASP A 50 2.64 -18.74 14.92
CA ASP A 50 1.46 -19.47 14.48
C ASP A 50 1.31 -19.55 12.95
N GLY A 51 2.26 -19.03 12.17
CA GLY A 51 2.37 -19.32 10.73
C GLY A 51 1.85 -18.26 9.77
N TYR A 52 1.36 -17.10 10.23
CA TYR A 52 0.99 -16.00 9.35
C TYR A 52 2.23 -15.34 8.75
N ILE A 53 2.17 -15.00 7.47
CA ILE A 53 3.23 -14.27 6.77
C ILE A 53 2.76 -12.82 6.58
N ILE A 54 3.45 -11.90 7.24
CA ILE A 54 3.13 -10.47 7.27
C ILE A 54 4.19 -9.69 6.50
N GLU A 55 3.77 -8.95 5.48
CA GLU A 55 4.64 -8.04 4.74
C GLU A 55 4.79 -6.71 5.51
N ILE A 56 6.03 -6.38 5.87
CA ILE A 56 6.44 -5.13 6.50
C ILE A 56 7.14 -4.26 5.45
N HIS A 57 6.73 -3.01 5.32
CA HIS A 57 7.35 -2.08 4.37
C HIS A 57 8.40 -1.22 5.07
N GLN A 58 9.59 -1.14 4.49
CA GLN A 58 10.65 -0.24 4.93
C GLN A 58 10.81 0.90 3.93
N ILE A 59 10.72 2.14 4.41
CA ILE A 59 10.91 3.36 3.62
C ILE A 59 12.16 4.09 4.10
N SER A 60 13.00 4.53 3.15
CA SER A 60 14.19 5.32 3.48
C SER A 60 14.65 6.20 2.31
N LYS A 61 15.45 7.24 2.58
CA LYS A 61 16.07 8.07 1.53
C LYS A 61 17.29 7.39 0.90
N LEU A 62 17.39 7.45 -0.44
CA LEU A 62 18.37 6.74 -1.30
C LEU A 62 19.84 6.94 -0.87
N ASP A 63 20.22 8.17 -0.52
CA ASP A 63 21.63 8.56 -0.32
C ASP A 63 22.18 8.28 1.09
N ASN A 64 21.32 7.94 2.05
CA ASN A 64 21.71 7.86 3.46
C ASN A 64 21.98 6.42 3.90
N LYS A 65 23.15 5.87 3.54
CA LYS A 65 23.57 4.48 3.83
C LYS A 65 24.21 4.24 5.22
N LYS A 66 24.39 5.25 6.07
CA LYS A 66 25.11 5.11 7.36
C LYS A 66 24.24 5.51 8.57
N ASN A 67 24.03 4.57 9.49
CA ASN A 67 23.48 4.75 10.85
C ASN A 67 22.16 5.54 10.97
N LYS A 68 21.09 5.08 10.29
CA LYS A 68 19.75 5.63 10.46
C LYS A 68 19.08 5.07 11.72
N ARG A 69 18.55 5.96 12.57
CA ARG A 69 17.65 5.59 13.66
C ARG A 69 16.42 4.88 13.07
N VAL A 70 16.02 3.78 13.68
CA VAL A 70 14.84 3.02 13.25
C VAL A 70 13.61 3.59 13.94
N ILE A 71 12.54 3.78 13.18
CA ILE A 71 11.19 3.96 13.73
C ILE A 71 10.29 2.87 13.17
N PHE A 72 9.37 2.39 14.00
CA PHE A 72 8.32 1.48 13.60
C PHE A 72 6.98 2.19 13.80
N VAL A 73 6.14 2.17 12.77
CA VAL A 73 4.84 2.85 12.77
C VAL A 73 3.76 1.82 12.47
N GLN A 74 2.78 1.71 13.37
CA GLN A 74 1.68 0.76 13.27
C GLN A 74 0.37 1.50 12.95
N HIS A 75 -0.36 1.00 11.96
CA HIS A 75 -1.67 1.54 11.59
C HIS A 75 -2.76 1.20 12.63
N GLY A 76 -3.91 1.89 12.54
CA GLY A 76 -5.09 1.64 13.38
C GLY A 76 -6.04 0.55 12.86
N LEU A 77 -7.26 0.52 13.40
CA LEU A 77 -8.30 -0.44 13.05
C LEU A 77 -8.72 -0.34 11.57
N LEU A 78 -8.83 -1.48 10.88
CA LEU A 78 -9.26 -1.58 9.47
C LEU A 78 -8.38 -0.81 8.45
N CYS A 79 -7.11 -0.58 8.80
CA CYS A 79 -6.13 0.06 7.91
C CYS A 79 -5.02 -0.92 7.50
N SER A 80 -4.12 -0.42 6.65
CA SER A 80 -2.82 -1.02 6.37
C SER A 80 -1.70 0.03 6.44
N SER A 81 -0.47 -0.39 6.21
CA SER A 81 0.72 0.48 6.24
C SER A 81 0.72 1.63 5.23
N ASP A 82 -0.06 1.52 4.16
CA ASP A 82 -0.21 2.53 3.10
C ASP A 82 -0.72 3.88 3.61
N ILE A 83 -1.51 3.90 4.69
CA ILE A 83 -2.01 5.13 5.31
C ILE A 83 -0.89 6.14 5.67
N TRP A 84 0.32 5.65 5.93
CA TRP A 84 1.48 6.48 6.26
C TRP A 84 2.15 7.13 5.04
N LEU A 85 1.65 6.84 3.84
CA LEU A 85 2.12 7.31 2.53
C LEU A 85 1.06 8.16 1.79
N ASP A 86 -0.21 8.10 2.17
CA ASP A 86 -1.36 8.66 1.43
C ASP A 86 -1.26 10.16 1.13
N ASN A 87 -0.67 10.95 2.03
CA ASN A 87 -0.51 12.40 1.81
C ASN A 87 0.60 12.74 0.78
N GLY A 88 1.29 11.73 0.24
CA GLY A 88 2.31 11.88 -0.78
C GLY A 88 3.69 12.31 -0.24
N PRO A 89 4.72 12.38 -1.13
CA PRO A 89 6.14 12.47 -0.76
C PRO A 89 6.57 13.68 0.07
N ASN A 90 5.74 14.73 0.12
CA ASN A 90 6.08 15.99 0.79
C ASN A 90 5.52 16.08 2.21
N SER A 91 4.52 15.28 2.55
CA SER A 91 3.74 15.48 3.78
C SER A 91 3.30 14.19 4.48
N ALA A 92 3.37 13.03 3.83
CA ALA A 92 3.07 11.78 4.51
C ALA A 92 4.15 11.44 5.55
N LEU A 93 3.72 10.89 6.68
CA LEU A 93 4.59 10.65 7.84
C LEU A 93 5.84 9.85 7.49
N ALA A 94 5.69 8.78 6.70
CA ALA A 94 6.82 7.93 6.34
C ALA A 94 7.87 8.67 5.52
N TYR A 95 7.44 9.55 4.61
CA TYR A 95 8.34 10.36 3.80
C TYR A 95 9.03 11.45 4.61
N VAL A 96 8.27 12.16 5.45
CA VAL A 96 8.83 13.20 6.33
C VAL A 96 9.89 12.60 7.25
N MET A 97 9.63 11.44 7.85
CA MET A 97 10.60 10.76 8.71
C MET A 97 11.82 10.25 7.92
N ALA A 98 11.62 9.65 6.75
CA ALA A 98 12.72 9.20 5.89
C ALA A 98 13.61 10.37 5.43
N GLU A 99 13.02 11.54 5.14
CA GLU A 99 13.75 12.76 4.78
C GLU A 99 14.61 13.26 5.95
N ASN A 100 14.12 13.12 7.18
CA ASN A 100 14.83 13.45 8.42
C ASN A 100 15.83 12.37 8.87
N GLY A 101 16.15 11.40 8.00
CA GLY A 101 17.22 10.44 8.25
C GLY A 101 16.80 9.20 9.04
N TYR A 102 15.51 8.93 9.20
CA TYR A 102 15.04 7.68 9.79
C TYR A 102 14.98 6.54 8.76
N ASN A 103 15.16 5.32 9.25
CA ASN A 103 14.71 4.10 8.57
C ASN A 103 13.31 3.79 9.10
N VAL A 104 12.30 3.96 8.24
CA VAL A 104 10.91 3.86 8.65
C VAL A 104 10.38 2.48 8.32
N PHE A 105 10.03 1.70 9.32
CA PHE A 105 9.32 0.43 9.15
C PHE A 105 7.83 0.67 9.39
N LEU A 106 7.01 0.23 8.45
CA LEU A 106 5.57 0.36 8.47
C LEU A 106 4.97 -1.03 8.69
N GLY A 107 4.39 -1.20 9.87
CA GLY A 107 3.81 -2.46 10.31
C GLY A 107 2.50 -2.77 9.62
N ASN A 108 2.26 -4.06 9.43
CA ASN A 108 0.98 -4.64 9.03
C ASN A 108 0.59 -5.72 10.01
N VAL A 109 -0.66 -6.16 9.92
CA VAL A 109 -1.23 -7.19 10.80
C VAL A 109 -1.85 -8.31 9.97
N ARG A 110 -1.96 -9.50 10.56
CA ARG A 110 -2.73 -10.61 9.99
C ARG A 110 -4.12 -10.16 9.57
N GLY A 111 -4.56 -10.65 8.41
CA GLY A 111 -5.89 -10.36 7.84
C GLY A 111 -6.03 -9.05 7.04
N ASN A 112 -5.12 -8.08 7.20
CA ASN A 112 -5.12 -6.88 6.35
C ASN A 112 -4.56 -7.19 4.94
N THR A 113 -4.58 -6.21 4.04
CA THR A 113 -4.10 -6.34 2.63
C THR A 113 -2.73 -7.04 2.50
N TYR A 114 -1.83 -6.79 3.45
CA TYR A 114 -0.43 -7.25 3.45
C TYR A 114 -0.17 -8.41 4.44
N GLY A 115 -1.22 -8.92 5.10
CA GLY A 115 -1.15 -10.01 6.08
C GLY A 115 -2.08 -11.17 5.75
N ARG A 116 -2.37 -11.40 4.47
CA ARG A 116 -3.29 -12.43 3.94
C ARG A 116 -2.60 -13.69 3.44
N HIS A 117 -1.49 -14.05 4.06
CA HIS A 117 -0.73 -15.24 3.73
C HIS A 117 -0.46 -16.04 5.00
N HIS A 118 -0.45 -17.37 4.86
CA HIS A 118 -0.15 -18.29 5.94
C HIS A 118 0.60 -19.49 5.35
N ILE A 119 1.44 -20.15 6.15
CA ILE A 119 2.27 -21.28 5.68
C ILE A 119 1.43 -22.46 5.18
N ASN A 120 0.27 -22.71 5.80
CA ASN A 120 -0.53 -23.92 5.59
C ASN A 120 -2.04 -23.67 5.36
N ILE A 121 -2.53 -22.45 5.55
CA ILE A 121 -3.98 -22.17 5.63
C ILE A 121 -4.32 -21.11 4.57
N SER A 122 -5.43 -21.29 3.86
CA SER A 122 -5.89 -20.34 2.85
C SER A 122 -6.82 -19.30 3.47
N THR A 123 -6.91 -18.10 2.88
CA THR A 123 -7.90 -17.08 3.27
C THR A 123 -9.35 -17.53 3.08
N GLY A 124 -9.60 -18.63 2.36
CA GLY A 124 -10.92 -19.25 2.24
C GLY A 124 -11.31 -20.12 3.44
N ASP A 125 -10.35 -20.53 4.26
CA ASP A 125 -10.59 -21.37 5.43
C ASP A 125 -11.01 -20.49 6.62
N SER A 126 -12.02 -20.90 7.38
CA SER A 126 -12.45 -20.15 8.57
C SER A 126 -11.36 -20.06 9.64
N GLU A 127 -10.48 -21.06 9.70
CA GLU A 127 -9.33 -21.12 10.59
C GLU A 127 -8.35 -19.96 10.35
N PHE A 128 -8.20 -19.49 9.10
CA PHE A 128 -7.38 -18.32 8.77
C PHE A 128 -7.84 -17.05 9.47
N TRP A 129 -9.12 -16.95 9.81
CA TRP A 129 -9.71 -15.76 10.42
C TRP A 129 -9.89 -15.91 11.94
N ASN A 130 -9.50 -17.06 12.49
CA ASN A 130 -9.51 -17.28 13.93
C ASN A 130 -8.13 -16.93 14.51
N PHE A 131 -8.03 -15.74 15.10
CA PHE A 131 -6.78 -15.23 15.68
C PHE A 131 -6.64 -15.48 17.18
N THR A 132 -7.47 -16.39 17.74
CA THR A 132 -7.58 -16.68 19.18
C THR A 132 -6.64 -17.80 19.59
#